data_AF-A0A530BHF1-F1
#
_entry.id   AF-A0A530BHF1-F1
#
_cell.length_a   1.000
_cell.length_b   1.000
_cell.length_c   1.000
_cell.angle_alpha   90.00
_cell.angle_beta   90.00
_cell.angle_gamma   90.00
#
_symmetry.space_group_name_H-M   'P 1'
#
loop_
_entity.id
_entity.type
_entity.pdbx_description
1 polymer ?
#
loop_
_entity_poly.entity_id
_entity_poly.type
_entity_poly.pdbx_seq_one_letter_code
_entity_poly.pdbx_strand_id
1 'polypeptide(L)'
;MNAITVERRTAFRGFALTAALLSGLTLAACQTAPTGEFNNIDKAQGSTENISSLSAVIQRNPQDPEGYNVRGSAYGRGGQYQAALKDFNQAIQLNPNFYQAYSN
;
A
#
# COMPACT_ATOMS: atom_id res chain seq x y z
N MET A 1 28.27 76.16 9.86
CA MET A 1 27.50 76.03 8.61
C MET A 1 28.50 75.76 7.49
N ASN A 2 28.50 74.54 6.94
CA ASN A 2 29.21 74.20 5.70
C ASN A 2 28.50 73.00 5.06
N ALA A 3 28.28 73.11 3.76
CA ALA A 3 27.77 72.07 2.85
C ALA A 3 28.73 70.85 2.86
N ILE A 4 28.35 69.64 2.43
CA ILE A 4 28.30 69.24 1.02
C ILE A 4 27.70 67.83 0.94
N THR A 5 26.79 67.65 -0.02
CA THR A 5 26.20 66.41 -0.54
C THR A 5 27.26 65.48 -1.14
N VAL A 6 27.30 64.18 -0.78
CA VAL A 6 27.98 63.13 -1.57
C VAL A 6 27.21 61.81 -1.54
N GLU A 7 26.52 61.55 -2.65
CA GLU A 7 26.41 60.31 -3.44
C GLU A 7 26.17 58.94 -2.77
N ARG A 8 25.07 58.34 -3.22
CA ARG A 8 24.70 56.92 -3.16
C ARG A 8 25.81 56.04 -3.75
N ARG A 9 26.29 55.04 -3.00
CA ARG A 9 26.86 53.81 -3.59
C ARG A 9 26.28 52.58 -2.90
N THR A 10 25.33 51.97 -3.58
CA THR A 10 24.83 50.62 -3.36
C THR A 10 26.00 49.63 -3.38
N ALA A 11 26.34 49.06 -2.22
CA ALA A 11 27.25 47.93 -2.13
C ALA A 11 26.50 46.74 -1.51
N PHE A 12 25.83 46.01 -2.39
CA PHE A 12 25.28 44.68 -2.18
C PHE A 12 26.43 43.69 -1.92
N ARG A 13 27.07 43.77 -0.76
CA ARG A 13 28.23 42.93 -0.40
C ARG A 13 28.24 42.67 1.10
N GLY A 14 27.31 41.85 1.56
CA GLY A 14 27.27 41.47 2.97
C GLY A 14 26.48 40.20 3.27
N PHE A 15 26.11 39.41 2.26
CA PHE A 15 25.29 38.20 2.47
C PHE A 15 26.10 36.91 2.65
N ALA A 16 27.43 36.98 2.76
CA ALA A 16 28.28 35.78 2.63
C ALA A 16 28.94 35.30 3.94
N LEU A 17 28.61 35.83 5.13
CA LEU A 17 29.35 35.47 6.35
C LEU A 17 28.52 35.07 7.59
N THR A 18 27.20 34.95 7.50
CA THR A 18 26.40 34.36 8.61
C THR A 18 26.06 32.89 8.44
N ALA A 19 26.46 32.25 7.33
CA ALA A 19 26.26 30.82 7.09
C ALA A 19 27.31 29.91 7.77
N ALA A 20 27.88 30.33 8.90
CA ALA A 20 28.90 29.58 9.64
C ALA A 20 28.35 28.80 10.85
N LEU A 21 27.04 28.56 10.93
CA LEU A 21 26.41 27.77 12.01
C LEU A 21 25.51 26.61 11.52
N LEU A 22 25.56 26.25 10.24
CA LEU A 22 24.56 25.34 9.64
C LEU A 22 25.12 24.19 8.80
N SER A 23 26.33 23.71 9.09
CA SER A 23 26.98 22.68 8.26
C SER A 23 27.76 21.63 9.04
N GLY A 24 27.22 21.19 10.19
CA GLY A 24 27.90 20.20 11.02
C GLY A 24 26.98 19.32 11.84
N LEU A 25 26.00 18.65 11.22
CA LEU A 25 25.51 17.31 11.59
C LEU A 25 24.38 16.88 10.62
N THR A 26 24.71 16.53 9.38
CA THR A 26 23.82 15.69 8.56
C THR A 26 24.37 14.26 8.58
N LEU A 27 24.46 13.69 9.79
CA LEU A 27 24.72 12.26 9.91
C LEU A 27 23.44 11.56 9.47
N ALA A 28 23.55 10.72 8.45
CA ALA A 28 22.48 9.98 7.80
C ALA A 28 21.36 9.56 8.77
N ALA A 29 20.23 10.25 8.72
CA ALA A 29 19.00 9.76 9.32
C ALA A 29 18.42 8.69 8.37
N CYS A 30 19.04 7.51 8.34
CA CYS A 30 18.31 6.31 8.00
C CYS A 30 17.31 6.09 9.13
N GLN A 31 16.14 6.71 9.03
CA GLN A 31 15.03 6.43 9.93
C GLN A 31 14.57 5.01 9.59
N THR A 32 15.00 4.01 10.35
CA THR A 32 14.22 2.78 10.48
C THR A 32 12.98 3.17 11.26
N ALA A 33 11.82 3.12 10.60
CA ALA A 33 10.54 3.32 11.26
C ALA A 33 10.47 2.43 12.53
N PRO A 34 9.92 2.93 13.65
CA PRO A 34 9.71 2.08 14.81
C PRO A 34 8.92 0.85 14.37
N THR A 35 9.43 -0.34 14.67
CA THR A 35 8.85 -1.64 14.28
C THR A 35 7.52 -1.96 14.98
N GLY A 36 6.81 -0.93 15.48
CA GLY A 36 5.57 -1.05 16.23
C GLY A 36 4.30 -1.22 15.39
N GLU A 37 4.35 -1.01 14.07
CA GLU A 37 3.18 -1.11 13.19
C GLU A 37 3.13 -2.38 12.32
N PHE A 38 4.08 -3.32 12.49
CA PHE A 38 4.06 -4.58 11.71
C PHE A 38 3.15 -5.68 12.29
N ASN A 39 2.53 -5.45 13.46
CA ASN A 39 1.80 -6.47 14.18
C ASN A 39 0.33 -6.10 14.34
N ASN A 40 -0.37 -6.03 13.22
CA ASN A 40 -1.75 -6.50 13.08
C ASN A 40 -1.95 -6.83 11.60
N ILE A 41 -1.49 -8.00 11.15
CA ILE A 41 -1.95 -8.55 9.87
C ILE A 41 -3.42 -8.85 10.10
N ASP A 42 -4.27 -7.86 9.86
CA ASP A 42 -5.69 -8.06 9.80
C ASP A 42 -5.91 -9.07 8.67
N LYS A 43 -6.27 -10.29 9.07
CA LYS A 43 -6.51 -11.40 8.16
C LYS A 43 -7.58 -11.01 7.13
N ALA A 44 -8.45 -10.05 7.46
CA ALA A 44 -9.42 -9.46 6.55
C ALA A 44 -8.80 -8.50 5.54
N GLN A 45 -7.77 -7.73 5.90
CA GLN A 45 -7.16 -6.73 5.01
C GLN A 45 -6.51 -7.40 3.81
N GLY A 46 -5.54 -8.31 4.04
CA GLY A 46 -4.92 -9.07 2.94
C GLY A 46 -5.89 -9.97 2.16
N SER A 47 -7.04 -10.31 2.74
CA SER A 47 -8.11 -11.01 2.01
C SER A 47 -8.88 -10.06 1.09
N THR A 48 -9.15 -8.82 1.50
CA THR A 48 -10.02 -7.87 0.77
C THR A 48 -9.39 -7.39 -0.54
N GLU A 49 -8.10 -7.00 -0.55
CA GLU A 49 -7.41 -6.68 -1.81
C GLU A 49 -7.35 -7.91 -2.74
N ASN A 50 -7.22 -9.12 -2.18
CA ASN A 50 -7.18 -10.37 -2.93
C ASN A 50 -8.53 -10.69 -3.59
N ILE A 51 -9.66 -10.42 -2.93
CA ILE A 51 -11.01 -10.69 -3.48
C ILE A 51 -11.26 -9.93 -4.80
N SER A 52 -10.83 -8.68 -4.91
CA SER A 52 -11.05 -7.88 -6.12
C SER A 52 -10.32 -8.49 -7.33
N SER A 53 -9.04 -8.81 -7.15
CA SER A 53 -8.22 -9.45 -8.17
C SER A 53 -8.78 -10.82 -8.60
N LEU A 54 -9.23 -11.63 -7.64
CA LEU A 54 -9.85 -12.93 -7.92
C LEU A 54 -11.21 -12.78 -8.63
N SER A 55 -11.96 -11.73 -8.34
CA SER A 55 -13.20 -11.43 -9.06
C SER A 55 -12.94 -11.07 -10.52
N ALA A 56 -11.84 -10.38 -10.82
CA ALA A 56 -11.43 -10.11 -12.21
C ALA A 56 -11.02 -11.40 -12.96
N VAL A 57 -10.41 -12.38 -12.27
CA VAL A 57 -10.12 -13.71 -12.86
C VAL A 57 -11.42 -14.39 -13.29
N ILE A 58 -12.41 -14.45 -12.40
CA ILE A 58 -13.73 -15.03 -12.67
C ILE A 58 -14.45 -14.28 -13.80
N GLN A 59 -14.37 -12.95 -13.84
CA GLN A 59 -14.98 -12.17 -14.93
C GLN A 59 -14.38 -12.50 -16.30
N ARG A 60 -13.07 -12.75 -16.36
CA ARG A 60 -12.40 -13.13 -17.62
C ARG A 60 -12.74 -14.55 -18.06
N ASN A 61 -12.92 -15.47 -17.11
CA ASN A 61 -13.34 -16.84 -17.40
C ASN A 61 -14.38 -17.33 -16.39
N PRO A 62 -15.67 -17.08 -16.63
CA PRO A 62 -16.73 -17.39 -15.67
C PRO A 62 -17.08 -18.89 -15.60
N GLN A 63 -16.48 -19.71 -16.47
CA GLN A 63 -16.67 -21.16 -16.53
C GLN A 63 -15.52 -21.93 -15.89
N ASP A 64 -14.52 -21.23 -15.33
CA ASP A 64 -13.40 -21.86 -14.64
C ASP A 64 -13.72 -22.13 -13.16
N PRO A 65 -13.87 -23.41 -12.74
CA PRO A 65 -14.13 -23.74 -11.34
C PRO A 65 -12.97 -23.35 -10.41
N GLU A 66 -11.73 -23.27 -10.91
CA GLU A 66 -10.57 -22.91 -10.09
C GLU A 66 -10.68 -21.48 -9.58
N GLY A 67 -11.08 -20.54 -10.43
CA GLY A 67 -11.27 -19.13 -10.06
C GLY A 67 -12.24 -18.96 -8.87
N TYR A 68 -13.37 -19.67 -8.89
CA TYR A 68 -14.31 -19.66 -7.77
C TYR A 68 -13.72 -20.33 -6.53
N ASN A 69 -13.06 -21.48 -6.65
CA ASN A 69 -12.43 -22.14 -5.50
C ASN A 69 -11.39 -21.24 -4.82
N VAL A 70 -10.51 -20.59 -5.58
CA VAL A 70 -9.48 -19.70 -5.02
C VAL A 70 -10.10 -18.51 -4.30
N ARG A 71 -11.16 -17.90 -4.86
CA ARG A 71 -11.89 -16.81 -4.20
C ARG A 71 -12.66 -17.28 -2.96
N GLY A 72 -13.24 -18.48 -3.01
CA GLY A 72 -13.88 -19.12 -1.88
C GLY A 72 -12.90 -19.32 -0.71
N SER A 73 -11.70 -19.85 -0.97
CA SER A 73 -10.67 -20.01 0.05
C SER A 73 -10.22 -18.66 0.63
N ALA A 74 -10.15 -17.60 -0.19
CA ALA A 74 -9.84 -16.26 0.29
C ALA A 74 -10.94 -15.70 1.20
N TYR A 75 -12.22 -15.86 0.85
CA TYR A 75 -13.34 -15.51 1.72
C TYR A 75 -13.30 -16.29 3.04
N GLY A 76 -13.00 -17.59 3.01
CA GLY A 76 -12.88 -18.43 4.21
C GLY A 76 -11.77 -17.95 5.15
N ARG A 77 -10.60 -17.58 4.60
CA ARG A 77 -9.50 -16.98 5.38
C ARG A 77 -9.90 -15.64 6.01
N GLY A 78 -10.72 -14.85 5.33
CA GLY A 78 -11.27 -13.59 5.83
C GLY A 78 -12.49 -13.74 6.76
N GLY A 79 -12.92 -14.96 7.10
CA GLY A 79 -14.10 -15.21 7.94
C GLY A 79 -15.45 -15.03 7.25
N GLN A 80 -15.47 -14.79 5.94
CA GLN A 80 -16.68 -14.58 5.15
C GLN A 80 -17.24 -15.92 4.65
N TYR A 81 -17.59 -16.82 5.56
CA TYR A 81 -17.91 -18.22 5.24
C TYR A 81 -19.10 -18.39 4.29
N GLN A 82 -20.12 -17.53 4.36
CA GLN A 82 -21.26 -17.61 3.44
C GLN A 82 -20.85 -17.31 1.99
N ALA A 83 -19.96 -16.32 1.80
CA ALA A 83 -19.42 -16.00 0.47
C ALA A 83 -18.50 -17.13 -0.03
N ALA A 84 -17.71 -17.71 0.86
CA ALA A 84 -16.87 -18.87 0.55
C ALA A 84 -17.70 -20.06 0.04
N LEU A 85 -18.73 -20.47 0.79
CA LEU A 85 -19.62 -21.57 0.42
C LEU A 85 -20.31 -21.32 -0.92
N LYS A 86 -20.72 -20.07 -1.20
CA LYS A 86 -21.31 -19.73 -2.50
C LYS A 86 -20.34 -19.98 -3.65
N ASP A 87 -19.08 -19.55 -3.50
CA ASP A 87 -18.06 -19.76 -4.51
C ASP A 87 -17.69 -21.24 -4.67
N PHE A 88 -17.54 -22.01 -3.58
CA PHE A 88 -17.29 -23.46 -3.67
C PHE A 88 -18.45 -24.20 -4.36
N ASN A 89 -19.69 -23.85 -4.02
CA ASN A 89 -20.86 -24.41 -4.70
C ASN A 89 -20.88 -24.07 -6.20
N GLN A 90 -20.47 -22.86 -6.58
CA GLN A 90 -20.36 -22.50 -7.99
C GLN A 90 -19.28 -23.32 -8.70
N ALA A 91 -18.13 -23.55 -8.07
CA ALA A 91 -17.08 -24.43 -8.61
C ALA A 91 -17.59 -25.86 -8.82
N ILE A 92 -18.34 -26.40 -7.86
CA ILE A 92 -18.98 -27.72 -7.95
C ILE A 92 -20.02 -27.77 -9.08
N GLN A 93 -20.84 -26.73 -9.24
CA GLN A 93 -21.83 -26.67 -10.32
C GLN A 93 -21.17 -26.64 -11.71
N LEU A 94 -20.05 -25.92 -11.86
CA LEU A 94 -19.30 -25.86 -13.10
C LEU A 94 -18.60 -27.18 -13.42
N ASN A 95 -18.02 -27.82 -12.40
CA ASN A 95 -17.36 -29.11 -12.53
C ASN A 95 -17.61 -29.97 -11.28
N PRO A 96 -18.60 -30.89 -11.34
CA PRO A 96 -18.91 -31.77 -10.20
C PRO A 96 -17.74 -32.66 -9.75
N ASN A 97 -16.73 -32.86 -10.60
CA ASN A 97 -15.53 -33.65 -10.30
C ASN A 97 -14.36 -32.79 -9.78
N PHE A 98 -14.56 -31.49 -9.56
CA PHE A 98 -13.52 -30.59 -9.04
C PHE A 98 -13.35 -30.77 -7.52
N TYR A 99 -12.63 -31.84 -7.15
CA TYR A 99 -12.51 -32.32 -5.78
C TYR A 99 -12.01 -31.26 -4.78
N GLN A 100 -11.20 -30.29 -5.22
CA GLN A 100 -10.68 -29.24 -4.36
C GLN A 100 -11.80 -28.45 -3.68
N ALA A 101 -12.92 -28.19 -4.38
CA ALA A 101 -14.03 -27.42 -3.83
C ALA A 101 -14.81 -28.15 -2.72
N TYR A 102 -14.71 -29.48 -2.63
CA TYR A 102 -15.32 -30.26 -1.54
C TYR A 102 -14.45 -30.32 -0.28
N SER A 103 -13.14 -30.08 -0.43
CA SER A 103 -12.15 -30.18 0.65
C SER A 103 -11.90 -28.87 1.40
N ASN A 104 -12.47 -27.75 0.93
CA ASN A 104 -12.31 -26.42 1.53
C ASN A 104 -13.51 -26.04 2.41
#